data_AF-A0A383E9B2-F1
#
_entry.id   AF-A0A383E9B2-F1
#
_cell.length_a   1.000
_cell.length_b   1.000
_cell.length_c   1.000
_cell.angle_alpha   90.00
_cell.angle_beta   90.00
_cell.angle_gamma   90.00
#
_symmetry.space_group_name_H-M   'P 1'
#
loop_
_entity.id
_entity.type
_entity.pdbx_description
1 polymer ?
#
loop_
_entity_poly.entity_id
_entity_poly.type
_entity_poly.pdbx_seq_one_letter_code
_entity_poly.pdbx_strand_id
1 'polypeptide(L)' 'MKTSDHIDLFDSGTQEDWFPTYKELRDEFPIYQIPGSKIFVLTRYEDVMHVLRHSDRFINGYATT' A
#
# COMPACT_ATOMS: atom_id res chain seq x y z
N MET A 1 -17.89 -9.67 -2.72
CA MET A 1 -16.74 -8.77 -2.83
C MET A 1 -16.14 -8.64 -1.45
N LYS A 2 -14.83 -8.86 -1.27
CA LYS A 2 -14.18 -8.69 0.05
C LYS A 2 -13.96 -7.21 0.32
N THR A 3 -14.07 -6.79 1.57
CA THR A 3 -13.74 -5.43 2.02
C THR A 3 -12.51 -5.47 2.91
N SER A 4 -11.78 -4.36 2.97
CA SER A 4 -10.53 -4.23 3.72
C SER A 4 -10.71 -3.43 5.02
N ASP A 5 -11.95 -3.29 5.51
CA ASP A 5 -12.29 -2.39 6.63
C ASP A 5 -11.65 -2.81 7.96
N HIS A 6 -11.22 -4.06 8.08
CA HIS A 6 -10.54 -4.61 9.25
C HIS A 6 -9.02 -4.41 9.24
N ILE A 7 -8.45 -3.92 8.14
CA ILE A 7 -7.00 -3.76 8.00
C ILE A 7 -6.60 -2.38 8.53
N ASP A 8 -5.95 -2.34 9.69
CA ASP A 8 -5.33 -1.13 10.22
C ASP A 8 -3.80 -1.25 10.19
N LEU A 9 -3.15 -0.47 9.32
CA LEU A 9 -1.69 -0.43 9.20
C LEU A 9 -1.01 0.31 10.37
N PHE A 10 -1.79 0.98 11.21
CA PHE A 10 -1.32 1.72 12.38
C PHE A 10 -1.57 0.99 13.69
N ASP A 11 -2.29 -0.14 13.66
CA ASP A 11 -2.47 -1.00 14.83
C ASP A 11 -1.11 -1.51 15.34
N SER A 12 -0.94 -1.55 16.66
CA SER A 12 0.35 -1.91 17.25
C SER A 12 0.77 -3.36 16.95
N GLY A 13 -0.19 -4.28 16.83
CA GLY A 13 0.10 -5.67 16.46
C GLY A 13 0.59 -5.76 15.02
N THR A 14 -0.04 -5.02 14.10
CA THR A 14 0.44 -4.91 12.72
C THR A 14 1.83 -4.29 12.64
N GLN A 15 2.12 -3.27 13.46
CA GLN A 15 3.43 -2.64 13.47
C GLN A 15 4.54 -3.55 14.03
N GLU A 16 4.20 -4.46 14.95
CA GLU A 16 5.10 -5.46 15.52
C GLU A 16 5.40 -6.60 14.53
N ASP A 17 4.38 -7.10 13.82
CA ASP A 17 4.54 -8.11 12.77
C ASP A 17 3.74 -7.76 11.50
N TRP A 18 4.46 -7.26 10.51
CA TRP A 18 3.88 -6.83 9.23
C TRP A 18 3.62 -7.99 8.26
N PHE A 19 4.29 -9.14 8.42
CA PHE A 19 4.27 -10.19 7.40
C PHE A 19 2.88 -10.80 7.16
N PRO A 20 2.04 -11.05 8.19
CA PRO A 20 0.66 -11.48 8.01
C PRO A 20 -0.15 -10.46 7.20
N THR A 21 -0.07 -9.19 7.56
CA THR A 21 -0.80 -8.11 6.89
C THR A 21 -0.34 -7.95 5.44
N TYR A 22 0.96 -8.00 5.16
CA TYR A 22 1.47 -7.99 3.78
C TYR A 22 1.05 -9.21 2.98
N LYS A 23 0.85 -10.37 3.60
CA LYS A 23 0.33 -11.54 2.91
C LYS A 23 -1.12 -11.31 2.48
N GLU A 24 -1.98 -10.89 3.41
CA GLU A 24 -3.39 -10.62 3.11
C GLU A 24 -3.53 -9.54 2.03
N LEU A 25 -2.80 -8.42 2.17
CA LEU A 25 -2.81 -7.35 1.18
C LEU A 25 -2.40 -7.86 -0.22
N ARG A 26 -1.32 -8.64 -0.33
CA ARG A 26 -0.88 -9.15 -1.66
C ARG A 26 -1.92 -10.06 -2.32
N ASP A 27 -2.57 -10.90 -1.52
CA ASP A 27 -3.50 -11.92 -1.99
C ASP A 27 -4.86 -11.29 -2.36
N GLU A 28 -5.36 -10.35 -1.55
CA GLU A 28 -6.73 -9.86 -1.62
C GLU A 28 -6.87 -8.38 -1.99
N PHE A 29 -5.93 -7.53 -1.57
CA PHE A 29 -6.00 -6.06 -1.72
C PHE A 29 -4.64 -5.48 -2.18
N PRO A 30 -4.13 -5.87 -3.35
CA PRO A 30 -2.75 -5.59 -3.74
C PRO A 30 -2.43 -4.09 -3.89
N ILE A 31 -3.47 -3.30 -4.14
CA ILE A 31 -3.47 -1.83 -4.15
C ILE A 31 -4.44 -1.39 -3.05
N TYR A 32 -3.92 -1.11 -1.86
CA TYR A 32 -4.71 -0.75 -0.68
C TYR A 32 -4.71 0.76 -0.46
N GLN A 33 -5.89 1.37 -0.38
CA GLN A 33 -6.02 2.77 0.00
C GLN A 33 -6.16 2.87 1.52
N ILE A 34 -5.31 3.65 2.18
CA ILE A 34 -5.46 3.91 3.62
C ILE A 34 -6.79 4.68 3.84
N PRO A 35 -7.72 4.15 4.66
CA PRO A 35 -9.02 4.77 4.90
C PRO A 35 -8.89 6.25 5.30
N GLY A 36 -9.73 7.10 4.71
CA GLY A 36 -9.72 8.54 4.98
C GLY A 36 -8.56 9.32 4.34
N SER A 37 -7.69 8.68 3.56
CA SER A 37 -6.57 9.33 2.89
C SER A 37 -6.59 9.17 1.37
N LYS A 38 -5.69 9.85 0.66
CA LYS A 38 -5.39 9.61 -0.76
C LYS A 38 -4.12 8.78 -0.96
N ILE A 39 -3.67 8.10 0.09
CA ILE A 39 -2.43 7.32 0.09
C ILE A 39 -2.77 5.88 -0.29
N PHE A 40 -2.01 5.36 -1.26
CA PHE A 40 -2.11 3.98 -1.72
C PHE A 40 -0.85 3.21 -1.35
N VAL A 41 -1.03 1.99 -0.85
CA VAL A 41 0.01 1.05 -0.49
C VAL A 41 0.00 -0.08 -1.51
N LEU A 42 1.14 -0.27 -2.16
CA LEU A 42 1.35 -1.33 -3.14
C LEU A 42 2.14 -2.45 -2.49
N THR A 43 1.64 -3.68 -2.61
CA THR A 43 2.25 -4.82 -1.91
C THR A 43 2.79 -5.89 -2.84
N ARG A 44 2.34 -5.95 -4.10
CA ARG A 44 2.93 -6.86 -5.09
C ARG A 44 4.22 -6.30 -5.64
N TYR A 45 5.20 -7.18 -5.81
CA TYR A 45 6.50 -6.82 -6.36
C TYR A 45 6.38 -6.18 -7.75
N GLU A 46 5.51 -6.71 -8.62
CA GLU A 46 5.30 -6.18 -9.97
C GLU A 46 4.81 -4.73 -9.97
N ASP A 47 3.86 -4.39 -9.08
CA ASP A 47 3.29 -3.04 -8.97
C ASP A 47 4.32 -2.05 -8.42
N VAL A 48 5.04 -2.45 -7.37
CA VAL A 48 6.13 -1.64 -6.79
C VAL A 48 7.20 -1.36 -7.84
N MET A 49 7.64 -2.39 -8.56
CA MET A 49 8.65 -2.23 -9.60
C MET A 49 8.13 -1.43 -10.79
N HIS A 50 6.83 -1.52 -11.12
CA HIS A 50 6.22 -0.68 -12.14
C HIS A 50 6.34 0.79 -11.76
N VAL A 51 5.89 1.18 -10.55
CA VAL A 51 5.97 2.57 -10.07
C VAL A 51 7.40 3.09 -10.07
N LEU A 52 8.33 2.33 -9.48
CA LEU A 52 9.73 2.74 -9.37
C LEU A 52 10.42 2.93 -10.72
N ARG A 53 9.97 2.25 -11.78
CA ARG A 53 10.54 2.35 -13.13
C ARG A 53 9.91 3.42 -14.01
N HIS A 54 8.79 4.02 -13.61
CA HIS A 54 8.06 5.03 -14.39
C HIS A 54 8.05 6.37 -13.64
N SER A 55 9.24 6.91 -13.37
CA SER A 55 9.41 8.19 -12.67
C SER A 55 8.88 9.40 -13.43
N ASP A 56 8.63 9.26 -14.73
CA ASP A 56 7.92 10.23 -15.57
C ASP A 56 6.44 10.39 -15.16
N ARG A 57 5.85 9.34 -14.59
CA ARG A 57 4.45 9.29 -14.15
C ARG A 57 4.31 9.39 -12.63
N PHE A 58 5.20 8.71 -11.91
CA PHE A 58 5.24 8.68 -10.46
C PHE A 58 6.44 9.48 -9.97
N ILE A 59 6.25 10.80 -9.92
CA ILE A 59 7.30 11.76 -9.62
C ILE A 59 7.73 11.59 -8.15
N ASN A 60 9.05 11.52 -7.93
CA ASN A 60 9.64 11.47 -6.61
C ASN A 60 9.85 12.89 -6.06
N GLY A 61 9.14 13.24 -4.99
CA GLY A 61 9.33 14.51 -4.28
C GLY A 61 8.02 15.08 -3.74
N TYR A 62 8.11 15.93 -2.72
CA TYR A 62 7.01 16.84 -2.41
C TYR A 62 6.88 17.78 -3.61
N ALA A 63 5.76 17.76 -4.31
CA ALA A 63 5.45 18.80 -5.28
C ALA A 63 5.40 20.14 -4.52
N THR A 64 6.50 20.89 -4.51
CA THR A 64 6.48 22.30 -4.12
C THR A 64 5.86 23.05 -5.29
N THR A 65 4.55 23.22 -5.25
CA THR A 65 3.86 24.27 -6.02
C THR A 65 3.64 25.45 -5.10
#